data_AF-A0A7C3A981-F1
#
_entry.id   AF-A0A7C3A981-F1
#
_cell.length_a   1.000
_cell.length_b   1.000
_cell.length_c   1.000
_cell.angle_alpha   90.00
_cell.angle_beta   90.00
_cell.angle_gamma   90.00
#
_symmetry.space_group_name_H-M   'P 1'
#
loop_
_entity.id
_entity.type
_entity.pdbx_description
1 polymer ?
#
loop_
_entity_poly.entity_id
_entity_poly.type
_entity_poly.pdbx_seq_one_letter_code
_entity_poly.pdbx_strand_id
1 'polypeptide(L)'
;MATVPGAADSSVDLLAGLDPGNAETSDATLTATQEGTLVISTGTQAQWPGVTLRPSGERWNLSDRLLVEMRIRNRGTGMLTVNLRVDNPGADGREHCVTGSGQIEGGRQGVVRTQLFPSQWRLSAPLEIIGMRGNPTHESKLDASNVTALVVFVHQPKTRHEFEILSIRAMGQVRTVDAKNFYPFIDEFGQFIHGDWPGKTHSVKEMQAAATAEAAELAAGPGPADRNPYGGWTKGPTLEATGLFRVQKHNGKWWLVDPEGRLFWSHGTDCVNAGSVTPISDREHYFKDLPGSNSAFAQFYDTGTWAPHGYYKNHSPYKTYDFARANLLRKYGRDWSTAFADVTHKRLASWGMNTIANWSDASIYRMRRTPYTATISFSSRVIEGSEGYWGKF
;
A
#
# COMPACT_ATOMS: atom_id res chain seq x y z
N MET A 1 5.99 -2.52 0.38
CA MET A 1 6.99 -1.63 -0.24
C MET A 1 8.34 -2.33 -0.14
N ALA A 2 8.85 -2.83 -1.26
CA ALA A 2 10.21 -3.32 -1.31
C ALA A 2 11.14 -2.10 -1.18
N THR A 3 11.98 -2.09 -0.15
CA THR A 3 13.10 -1.17 -0.01
C THR A 3 14.08 -1.45 -1.14
N VAL A 4 14.31 -0.45 -1.99
CA VAL A 4 15.39 -0.46 -2.98
C VAL A 4 16.72 -0.48 -2.21
N PRO A 5 17.57 -1.51 -2.32
CA PRO A 5 18.90 -1.47 -1.75
C PRO A 5 19.84 -0.72 -2.70
N GLY A 6 20.59 0.27 -2.20
CA GLY A 6 21.82 0.72 -2.86
C GLY A 6 21.95 2.19 -3.24
N ALA A 7 21.01 3.07 -2.91
CA ALA A 7 21.33 4.50 -2.82
C ALA A 7 21.72 4.79 -1.38
N ALA A 8 22.89 5.38 -1.13
CA ALA A 8 23.18 5.98 0.17
C ALA A 8 22.01 6.91 0.49
N ASP A 9 21.23 6.56 1.51
CA ASP A 9 20.00 7.25 1.87
C ASP A 9 20.41 8.64 2.35
N SER A 10 20.34 9.63 1.46
CA SER A 10 20.75 11.01 1.71
C SER A 10 19.72 11.70 2.59
N SER A 11 19.31 11.08 3.69
CA SER A 11 18.31 11.60 4.61
C SER A 11 18.82 12.87 5.29
N VAL A 12 17.96 13.88 5.43
CA VAL A 12 18.27 15.08 6.22
C VAL A 12 17.82 14.84 7.66
N ASP A 13 18.75 14.92 8.61
CA ASP A 13 18.42 14.85 10.03
C ASP A 13 17.78 16.17 10.48
N LEU A 14 16.49 16.14 10.75
CA LEU A 14 15.74 17.32 11.19
C LEU A 14 15.87 17.53 12.69
N LEU A 15 16.15 16.47 13.46
CA LEU A 15 16.26 16.54 14.91
C LEU A 15 17.51 17.35 15.32
N ALA A 16 18.62 17.15 14.61
CA ALA A 16 19.86 17.91 14.82
C ALA A 16 19.73 19.41 14.48
N GLY A 17 18.76 19.77 13.64
CA GLY A 17 18.47 21.15 13.22
C GLY A 17 17.38 21.86 14.02
N LEU A 18 16.96 21.29 15.16
CA LEU A 18 15.96 21.90 16.03
C LEU A 18 16.56 22.91 16.99
N ASP A 19 15.73 23.87 17.40
CA ASP A 19 15.92 24.61 18.65
C ASP A 19 14.90 24.11 19.69
N PRO A 20 15.27 23.16 20.58
CA PRO A 20 14.37 22.67 21.60
C PRO A 20 13.91 23.76 22.59
N GLY A 21 14.68 24.86 22.73
CA GLY A 21 14.33 25.98 23.59
C GLY A 21 13.17 26.81 23.05
N ASN A 22 12.91 26.73 21.73
CA ASN A 22 11.79 27.39 21.06
C ASN A 22 10.61 26.44 20.79
N ALA A 23 10.60 25.27 21.43
CA ALA A 23 9.48 24.35 21.33
C ALA A 23 8.27 24.87 22.12
N GLU A 24 7.11 24.89 21.48
CA GLU A 24 5.84 25.23 22.14
C GLU A 24 5.12 23.96 22.55
N THR A 25 4.57 23.92 23.76
CA THR A 25 3.79 22.77 24.23
C THR A 25 2.32 23.12 24.42
N SER A 26 1.45 22.16 24.16
CA SER A 26 0.02 22.22 24.49
C SER A 26 -0.33 21.00 25.32
N ASP A 27 -0.67 21.19 26.59
CA ASP A 27 -0.95 20.10 27.55
C ASP A 27 0.07 18.94 27.44
N ALA A 28 1.35 19.30 27.37
CA ALA A 28 2.45 18.36 27.24
C ALA A 28 3.74 18.97 27.82
N THR A 29 4.70 18.09 28.10
CA THR A 29 6.08 18.48 28.46
C THR A 29 7.06 17.89 27.45
N LEU A 30 8.14 18.63 27.19
CA LEU A 30 9.26 18.21 26.34
C LEU A 30 10.54 18.22 27.17
N THR A 31 11.29 17.12 27.15
CA THR A 31 12.58 17.00 27.83
C THR A 31 13.63 16.42 26.89
N ALA A 32 14.77 17.09 26.74
CA ALA A 32 15.91 16.56 26.01
C ALA A 32 16.70 15.55 26.87
N THR A 33 17.17 14.47 26.27
CA THR A 33 18.02 13.47 26.94
C THR A 33 19.50 13.77 26.72
N GLN A 34 20.37 13.14 27.52
CA GLN A 34 21.83 13.22 27.32
C GLN A 34 22.29 12.62 25.98
N GLU A 35 21.46 11.74 25.38
CA GLU A 35 21.72 11.08 24.10
C GLU A 35 21.23 11.91 22.90
N GLY A 36 20.68 13.11 23.13
CA GLY A 36 20.16 13.98 22.07
C GLY A 36 18.77 13.59 21.55
N THR A 37 18.06 12.68 22.24
CA THR A 37 16.65 12.34 21.96
C THR A 37 15.71 13.28 22.72
N LEU A 38 14.42 13.26 22.33
CA LEU A 38 13.38 14.10 22.97
C LEU A 38 12.29 13.22 23.59
N VAL A 39 11.99 13.42 24.87
CA VAL A 39 10.88 12.76 25.56
C VAL A 39 9.68 13.71 25.61
N ILE A 40 8.52 13.24 25.16
CA ILE A 40 7.24 13.93 25.24
C ILE A 40 6.34 13.19 26.22
N SER A 41 5.77 13.94 27.17
CA SER A 41 4.72 13.46 28.06
C SER A 41 3.46 14.28 27.86
N THR A 42 2.37 13.67 27.39
CA THR A 42 1.10 14.35 27.13
C THR A 42 0.15 14.26 28.32
N GLY A 43 -0.65 15.31 28.50
CA GLY A 43 -1.83 15.31 29.35
C GLY A 43 -3.06 14.73 28.64
N THR A 44 -4.23 15.10 29.16
CA THR A 44 -5.55 14.59 28.73
C THR A 44 -6.62 15.67 28.66
N GLN A 45 -6.25 16.94 28.82
CA GLN A 45 -7.16 18.09 28.89
C GLN A 45 -7.33 18.74 27.51
N ALA A 46 -6.25 18.85 26.74
CA ALA A 46 -6.32 19.38 25.38
C ALA A 46 -6.94 18.37 24.41
N GLN A 47 -7.54 18.87 23.33
CA GLN A 47 -7.98 18.01 22.23
C GLN A 47 -6.78 17.38 21.48
N TRP A 48 -5.66 18.09 21.43
CA TRP A 48 -4.45 17.71 20.68
C TRP A 48 -3.19 17.95 21.52
N PRO A 49 -3.03 17.29 22.68
CA PRO A 49 -1.85 17.51 23.50
C PRO A 49 -0.59 17.07 22.75
N GLY A 50 0.44 17.89 22.81
CA GLY A 50 1.61 17.71 21.97
C GLY A 50 2.61 18.87 22.02
N VAL A 51 3.56 18.81 21.09
CA VAL A 51 4.69 19.72 21.00
C VAL A 51 4.85 20.20 19.56
N THR A 52 5.06 21.49 19.39
CA THR A 52 5.46 22.13 18.14
C THR A 52 6.97 22.34 18.17
N LEU A 53 7.68 21.65 17.28
CA LEU A 53 9.12 21.71 17.10
C LEU A 53 9.46 22.64 15.93
N ARG A 54 10.35 23.60 16.16
CA ARG A 54 10.72 24.63 15.17
C ARG A 54 12.18 24.47 14.71
N PRO A 55 12.51 24.82 13.46
CA PRO A 55 13.90 24.85 13.01
C PRO A 55 14.70 25.87 13.81
N SER A 56 16.02 25.66 13.92
CA SER A 56 16.94 26.66 14.47
C SER A 56 17.09 27.90 13.57
N GLY A 57 16.83 27.75 12.27
CA GLY A 57 16.69 28.86 11.31
C GLY A 57 15.22 29.25 11.07
N GLU A 58 14.97 30.06 10.03
CA GLU A 58 13.61 30.48 9.70
C GLU A 58 12.69 29.34 9.22
N ARG A 59 13.26 28.37 8.47
CA ARG A 59 12.52 27.29 7.81
C ARG A 59 13.43 26.13 7.41
N TRP A 60 12.84 24.96 7.20
CA TRP A 60 13.44 23.88 6.43
C TRP A 60 13.01 23.95 4.96
N ASN A 61 13.96 23.74 4.05
CA ASN A 61 13.67 23.46 2.65
C ASN A 61 13.77 21.94 2.42
N LEU A 62 12.62 21.29 2.27
CA LEU A 62 12.46 19.86 2.04
C LEU A 62 11.90 19.57 0.64
N SER A 63 12.05 20.51 -0.30
CA SER A 63 11.45 20.43 -1.64
C SER A 63 11.93 19.25 -2.49
N ASP A 64 13.09 18.69 -2.16
CA ASP A 64 13.65 17.49 -2.80
C ASP A 64 13.28 16.19 -2.07
N ARG A 65 12.52 16.25 -0.97
CA ARG A 65 12.20 15.11 -0.10
C ARG A 65 10.77 14.63 -0.26
N LEU A 66 10.62 13.32 -0.17
CA LEU A 66 9.32 12.66 -0.38
C LEU A 66 8.46 12.66 0.89
N LEU A 67 9.10 12.45 2.04
CA LEU A 67 8.43 12.29 3.32
C LEU A 67 9.30 12.74 4.48
N VAL A 68 8.67 12.94 5.64
CA VAL A 68 9.34 13.01 6.95
C VAL A 68 9.01 11.74 7.73
N GLU A 69 10.03 11.03 8.21
CA GLU A 69 9.91 9.88 9.10
C GLU A 69 10.33 10.28 10.52
N MET A 70 9.47 10.03 11.49
CA MET A 70 9.77 10.11 12.90
C MET A 70 9.79 8.71 13.50
N ARG A 71 10.93 8.31 14.06
CA ARG A 71 11.07 7.07 14.82
C ARG A 71 10.85 7.36 16.29
N ILE A 72 10.02 6.56 16.95
CA ILE A 72 9.71 6.74 18.35
C ILE A 72 9.81 5.43 19.15
N ARG A 73 9.97 5.55 20.46
CA ARG A 73 9.75 4.49 21.45
C ARG A 73 8.57 4.86 22.33
N ASN A 74 7.55 4.00 22.37
CA ASN A 74 6.47 4.14 23.34
C ASN A 74 6.97 3.67 24.71
N ARG A 75 7.05 4.59 25.69
CA ARG A 75 7.53 4.28 27.05
C ARG A 75 6.40 3.81 27.97
N GLY A 76 5.16 3.92 27.53
CA GLY A 76 3.99 3.38 28.22
C GLY A 76 3.75 1.89 27.94
N THR A 77 2.75 1.33 28.61
CA THR A 77 2.32 -0.07 28.45
C THR A 77 1.15 -0.24 27.48
N GLY A 78 0.37 0.82 27.23
CA GLY A 78 -0.76 0.82 26.31
C GLY A 78 -0.37 1.16 24.87
N MET A 79 -1.27 0.85 23.93
CA MET A 79 -1.14 1.27 22.53
C MET A 79 -1.14 2.81 22.43
N LEU A 80 -0.16 3.37 21.73
CA LEU A 80 -0.04 4.80 21.44
C LEU A 80 -0.42 5.05 19.98
N THR A 81 -1.36 5.95 19.73
CA THR A 81 -1.56 6.55 18.41
C THR A 81 -0.98 7.96 18.42
N VAL A 82 0.10 8.18 17.69
CA VAL A 82 0.80 9.47 17.60
C VAL A 82 0.74 10.01 16.18
N ASN A 83 0.68 11.33 16.06
CA ASN A 83 0.62 12.04 14.80
C ASN A 83 1.87 12.90 14.62
N LEU A 84 2.33 13.02 13.38
CA LEU A 84 3.35 13.96 12.95
C LEU A 84 2.74 14.84 11.87
N ARG A 85 2.58 16.13 12.16
CA ARG A 85 2.14 17.12 11.19
C ARG A 85 3.31 18.00 10.77
N VAL A 86 3.38 18.28 9.48
CA VAL A 86 4.37 19.17 8.87
C VAL A 86 3.62 20.43 8.45
N ASP A 87 4.10 21.59 8.90
CA ASP A 87 3.39 22.86 8.78
C ASP A 87 4.19 23.88 7.94
N ASN A 88 3.47 24.60 7.09
CA ASN A 88 3.88 25.89 6.54
C ASN A 88 3.40 27.04 7.44
N PRO A 89 3.78 28.30 7.15
CA PRO A 89 3.15 29.47 7.77
C PRO A 89 1.62 29.44 7.60
N GLY A 90 0.89 29.72 8.67
CA GLY A 90 -0.58 29.78 8.66
C GLY A 90 -1.29 28.42 8.75
N ALA A 91 -0.57 27.32 9.00
CA ALA A 91 -1.18 26.01 9.21
C ALA A 91 -2.20 26.00 10.36
N ASP A 92 -3.39 25.44 10.09
CA ASP A 92 -4.51 25.37 11.03
C ASP A 92 -4.91 23.92 11.39
N GLY A 93 -4.15 22.94 10.91
CA GLY A 93 -4.44 21.51 11.05
C GLY A 93 -5.31 20.93 9.95
N ARG A 94 -5.81 21.77 9.04
CA ARG A 94 -6.51 21.38 7.83
C ARG A 94 -5.79 21.89 6.59
N GLU A 95 -5.51 23.18 6.48
CA GLU A 95 -4.83 23.81 5.35
C GLU A 95 -3.36 24.09 5.69
N HIS A 96 -2.52 24.27 4.66
CA HIS A 96 -1.08 24.56 4.80
C HIS A 96 -0.29 23.53 5.63
N CYS A 97 -0.80 22.31 5.71
CA CYS A 97 -0.17 21.22 6.46
C CYS A 97 -0.51 19.85 5.88
N VAL A 98 0.33 18.87 6.21
CA VAL A 98 0.09 17.43 5.97
C VAL A 98 0.37 16.65 7.25
N THR A 99 -0.42 15.61 7.51
CA THR A 99 -0.34 14.82 8.74
C THR A 99 -0.21 13.33 8.43
N GLY A 100 0.74 12.69 9.10
CA GLY A 100 0.89 11.24 9.19
C GLY A 100 0.57 10.74 10.59
N SER A 101 0.17 9.48 10.72
CA SER A 101 -0.11 8.84 12.01
C SER A 101 0.49 7.44 12.10
N GLY A 102 0.79 7.00 13.31
CA GLY A 102 1.30 5.67 13.58
C GLY A 102 0.76 5.10 14.89
N GLN A 103 0.56 3.78 14.92
CA GLN A 103 0.19 3.02 16.11
C GLN A 103 1.39 2.21 16.62
N ILE A 104 1.76 2.42 17.89
CA ILE A 104 2.94 1.82 18.51
C ILE A 104 2.52 1.14 19.80
N GLU A 105 2.72 -0.17 19.87
CA GLU A 105 2.48 -0.97 21.08
C GLU A 105 3.33 -0.48 22.26
N GLY A 106 2.85 -0.70 23.48
CA GLY A 106 3.57 -0.36 24.69
C GLY A 106 4.96 -1.01 24.76
N GLY A 107 5.97 -0.25 25.16
CA GLY A 107 7.36 -0.69 25.25
C GLY A 107 8.05 -0.96 23.90
N ARG A 108 7.36 -0.76 22.77
CA ARG A 108 7.93 -0.99 21.43
C ARG A 108 8.41 0.30 20.79
N GLN A 109 9.27 0.13 19.79
CA GLN A 109 9.60 1.18 18.84
C GLN A 109 8.70 1.09 17.62
N GLY A 110 8.46 2.23 16.98
CA GLY A 110 7.73 2.31 15.72
C GLY A 110 8.09 3.56 14.94
N VAL A 111 7.45 3.72 13.78
CA VAL A 111 7.66 4.85 12.87
C VAL A 111 6.35 5.55 12.57
N VAL A 112 6.39 6.87 12.47
CA VAL A 112 5.33 7.73 11.94
C VAL A 112 5.89 8.38 10.68
N ARG A 113 5.16 8.29 9.57
CA ARG A 113 5.57 8.88 8.29
C ARG A 113 4.55 9.88 7.80
N THR A 114 5.03 11.07 7.46
CA THR A 114 4.21 12.14 6.87
C THR A 114 4.68 12.40 5.46
N GLN A 115 3.81 12.09 4.50
CA GLN A 115 4.09 12.22 3.08
C GLN A 115 3.97 13.69 2.66
N LEU A 116 5.03 14.26 2.07
CA LEU A 116 5.05 15.65 1.60
C LEU A 116 4.46 15.80 0.19
N PHE A 117 4.62 14.76 -0.64
CA PHE A 117 4.10 14.70 -2.00
C PHE A 117 3.32 13.40 -2.24
N PRO A 118 2.19 13.42 -2.97
CA PRO A 118 1.37 12.23 -3.18
C PRO A 118 2.08 11.09 -3.92
N SER A 119 3.18 11.40 -4.62
CA SER A 119 4.04 10.41 -5.25
C SER A 119 5.50 10.89 -5.29
N GLN A 120 6.43 9.99 -5.65
CA GLN A 120 7.84 10.34 -5.90
C GLN A 120 8.06 11.20 -7.16
N TRP A 121 7.01 11.45 -7.93
CA TRP A 121 7.04 12.22 -9.17
C TRP A 121 6.26 13.53 -8.97
N ARG A 122 6.88 14.65 -9.35
CA ARG A 122 6.29 15.99 -9.37
C ARG A 122 6.25 16.49 -10.80
N LEU A 123 5.24 17.27 -11.16
CA LEU A 123 5.15 17.89 -12.49
C LEU A 123 5.77 19.30 -12.50
N SER A 124 6.47 19.64 -13.58
CA SER A 124 7.05 20.98 -13.77
C SER A 124 5.99 22.09 -13.91
N ALA A 125 4.77 21.74 -14.34
CA ALA A 125 3.61 22.62 -14.48
C ALA A 125 2.32 21.82 -14.23
N PRO A 126 1.18 22.47 -13.94
CA PRO A 126 -0.10 21.79 -13.81
C PRO A 126 -0.47 20.98 -15.06
N LEU A 127 -0.99 19.78 -14.86
CA LEU A 127 -1.45 18.89 -15.93
C LEU A 127 -2.74 18.22 -15.50
N GLU A 128 -3.74 18.20 -16.38
CA GLU A 128 -5.01 17.54 -16.08
C GLU A 128 -4.87 16.03 -16.20
N ILE A 129 -4.87 15.33 -15.05
CA ILE A 129 -4.84 13.87 -15.00
C ILE A 129 -6.16 13.36 -14.41
N ILE A 130 -7.04 12.88 -15.28
CA ILE A 130 -8.31 12.25 -14.93
C ILE A 130 -8.17 10.75 -14.64
N GLY A 131 -9.13 10.21 -13.88
CA GLY A 131 -9.34 8.76 -13.74
C GLY A 131 -8.30 8.00 -12.91
N MET A 132 -7.48 8.67 -12.09
CA MET A 132 -6.45 8.05 -11.24
C MET A 132 -6.71 8.33 -9.76
N ARG A 133 -6.50 7.31 -8.91
CA ARG A 133 -6.54 7.44 -7.44
C ARG A 133 -5.12 7.70 -6.93
N GLY A 134 -4.67 8.94 -7.09
CA GLY A 134 -3.30 9.36 -6.84
C GLY A 134 -2.52 9.51 -8.15
N ASN A 135 -1.88 10.67 -8.31
CA ASN A 135 -1.16 11.09 -9.50
C ASN A 135 -0.03 12.04 -9.11
N PRO A 136 1.02 12.20 -9.94
CA PRO A 136 1.98 13.28 -9.76
C PRO A 136 1.26 14.62 -9.83
N THR A 137 1.65 15.55 -8.96
CA THR A 137 1.07 16.89 -8.90
C THR A 137 2.15 17.93 -9.17
N HIS A 138 1.73 19.11 -9.64
CA HIS A 138 2.63 20.26 -9.74
C HIS A 138 2.92 20.86 -8.36
N GLU A 139 1.85 21.03 -7.58
CA GLU A 139 1.87 21.51 -6.21
C GLU A 139 1.31 20.41 -5.29
N SER A 140 1.82 20.34 -4.07
CA SER A 140 1.17 19.56 -3.02
C SER A 140 0.44 20.51 -2.07
N LYS A 141 -0.31 19.95 -1.12
CA LYS A 141 -1.05 20.71 -0.10
C LYS A 141 -0.13 21.53 0.82
N LEU A 142 1.17 21.23 0.81
CA LEU A 142 2.22 21.86 1.60
C LEU A 142 3.32 22.36 0.65
N ASP A 143 3.74 23.60 0.76
CA ASP A 143 5.01 24.06 0.17
C ASP A 143 6.19 23.44 0.93
N ALA A 144 6.72 22.34 0.41
CA ALA A 144 7.85 21.65 1.02
C ALA A 144 9.14 22.51 1.07
N SER A 145 9.23 23.62 0.33
CA SER A 145 10.38 24.54 0.42
C SER A 145 10.34 25.48 1.62
N ASN A 146 9.18 25.55 2.30
CA ASN A 146 8.90 26.52 3.35
C ASN A 146 8.30 25.89 4.62
N VAL A 147 8.91 24.82 5.12
CA VAL A 147 8.43 24.14 6.33
C VAL A 147 8.89 24.89 7.58
N THR A 148 7.97 25.31 8.42
CA THR A 148 8.26 26.15 9.61
C THR A 148 8.05 25.43 10.93
N ALA A 149 7.36 24.28 10.93
CA ALA A 149 7.14 23.51 12.14
C ALA A 149 6.88 22.03 11.88
N LEU A 150 7.25 21.22 12.86
CA LEU A 150 6.81 19.82 13.00
C LEU A 150 5.98 19.72 14.28
N VAL A 151 4.73 19.31 14.18
CA VAL A 151 3.83 19.17 15.33
C VAL A 151 3.61 17.71 15.65
N VAL A 152 4.01 17.30 16.85
CA VAL A 152 3.89 15.91 17.33
C VAL A 152 2.82 15.87 18.42
N PHE A 153 1.73 15.14 18.19
CA PHE A 153 0.58 15.17 19.09
C PHE A 153 -0.22 13.87 19.12
N VAL A 154 -1.02 13.71 20.16
CA VAL A 154 -2.01 12.64 20.32
C VAL A 154 -3.41 13.23 20.19
N HIS A 155 -4.37 12.49 19.60
CA HIS A 155 -5.75 12.95 19.48
C HIS A 155 -6.59 12.51 20.68
N GLN A 156 -7.14 13.46 21.43
CA GLN A 156 -8.08 13.26 22.54
C GLN A 156 -7.73 12.09 23.47
N PRO A 157 -6.52 12.04 24.05
CA PRO A 157 -6.11 10.91 24.86
C PRO A 157 -6.91 10.83 26.16
N LYS A 158 -7.36 9.61 26.51
CA LYS A 158 -8.04 9.32 27.78
C LYS A 158 -7.07 9.02 28.92
N THR A 159 -5.79 8.81 28.60
CA THR A 159 -4.71 8.49 29.53
C THR A 159 -3.47 9.28 29.13
N ARG A 160 -2.61 9.59 30.10
CA ARG A 160 -1.31 10.19 29.79
C ARG A 160 -0.47 9.24 28.94
N HIS A 161 0.27 9.78 27.99
CA HIS A 161 1.24 9.04 27.20
C HIS A 161 2.63 9.63 27.41
N GLU A 162 3.63 8.75 27.51
CA GLU A 162 5.04 9.13 27.50
C GLU A 162 5.71 8.37 26.35
N PHE A 163 6.41 9.10 25.48
CA PHE A 163 7.14 8.51 24.37
C PHE A 163 8.38 9.32 24.05
N GLU A 164 9.37 8.63 23.49
CA GLU A 164 10.66 9.18 23.14
C GLU A 164 10.81 9.25 21.63
N ILE A 165 11.12 10.43 21.10
CA ILE A 165 11.51 10.64 19.70
C ILE A 165 12.99 10.28 19.58
N LEU A 166 13.26 9.22 18.83
CA LEU A 166 14.60 8.68 18.60
C LEU A 166 15.28 9.34 17.40
N SER A 167 14.51 9.68 16.36
CA SER A 167 15.00 10.42 15.20
C SER A 167 13.86 11.07 14.43
N ILE A 168 14.15 12.19 13.77
CA ILE A 168 13.27 12.79 12.75
C ILE A 168 14.11 13.02 11.50
N ARG A 169 13.71 12.41 10.38
CA ARG A 169 14.47 12.48 9.13
C ARG A 169 13.58 12.81 7.94
N ALA A 170 13.99 13.75 7.11
CA ALA A 170 13.42 13.90 5.79
C ALA A 170 14.08 12.90 4.84
N MET A 171 13.27 12.10 4.15
CA MET A 171 13.71 10.91 3.41
C MET A 171 13.04 10.80 2.05
N GLY A 172 13.63 9.95 1.20
CA GLY A 172 13.21 9.78 -0.18
C GLY A 172 13.53 11.01 -1.03
N GLN A 173 13.46 10.83 -2.35
CA GLN A 173 13.66 11.90 -3.30
C GLN A 173 12.43 12.09 -4.17
N VAL A 174 12.10 13.35 -4.44
CA VAL A 174 11.07 13.72 -5.41
C VAL A 174 11.77 14.07 -6.72
N ARG A 175 11.28 13.49 -7.81
CA ARG A 175 11.78 13.73 -9.16
C ARG A 175 10.78 14.58 -9.93
N THR A 176 11.24 15.73 -10.43
CA THR A 176 10.43 16.56 -11.32
C THR A 176 10.46 15.99 -12.73
N VAL A 177 9.28 15.74 -13.28
CA VAL A 177 9.05 15.36 -14.67
C VAL A 177 8.49 16.57 -15.41
N ASP A 178 8.99 16.82 -16.62
CA ASP A 178 8.48 17.91 -17.44
C ASP A 178 7.05 17.61 -17.91
N ALA A 179 6.09 18.45 -17.51
CA ALA A 179 4.69 18.31 -17.88
C ALA A 179 4.47 18.30 -19.41
N LYS A 180 5.30 19.03 -20.18
CA LYS A 180 5.21 19.06 -21.65
C LYS A 180 5.53 17.72 -22.29
N ASN A 181 6.38 16.93 -21.65
CA ASN A 181 6.83 15.62 -22.12
C ASN A 181 6.23 14.48 -21.27
N PHE A 182 5.21 14.77 -20.46
CA PHE A 182 4.63 13.77 -19.58
C PHE A 182 3.83 12.73 -20.35
N TYR A 183 3.03 13.14 -21.35
CA TYR A 183 2.27 12.21 -22.18
C TYR A 183 3.05 11.74 -23.41
N PRO A 184 2.88 10.47 -23.83
CA PRO A 184 2.30 9.37 -23.06
C PRO A 184 3.21 8.98 -21.89
N PHE A 185 2.64 8.49 -20.79
CA PHE A 185 3.41 8.05 -19.61
C PHE A 185 3.26 6.55 -19.29
N ILE A 186 2.50 5.81 -20.08
CA ILE A 186 2.29 4.36 -19.92
C ILE A 186 2.84 3.64 -21.16
N ASP A 187 3.78 2.71 -20.94
CA ASP A 187 4.41 1.92 -22.01
C ASP A 187 3.52 0.75 -22.50
N GLU A 188 4.00 -0.01 -23.49
CA GLU A 188 3.30 -1.13 -24.10
C GLU A 188 2.99 -2.29 -23.12
N PHE A 189 3.65 -2.32 -21.96
CA PHE A 189 3.48 -3.30 -20.90
C PHE A 189 2.60 -2.78 -19.75
N GLY A 190 2.11 -1.53 -19.84
CA GLY A 190 1.31 -0.89 -18.79
C GLY A 190 2.15 -0.25 -17.68
N GLN A 191 3.44 -0.06 -17.88
CA GLN A 191 4.36 0.49 -16.86
C GLN A 191 4.61 1.98 -17.07
N PHE A 192 5.00 2.67 -15.99
CA PHE A 192 5.30 4.10 -16.02
C PHE A 192 6.60 4.40 -16.81
N ILE A 193 6.52 5.24 -17.85
CA ILE A 193 7.63 5.55 -18.78
C ILE A 193 8.75 6.32 -18.09
N HIS A 194 8.41 7.32 -17.27
CA HIS A 194 9.41 8.25 -16.69
C HIS A 194 10.19 7.68 -15.50
N GLY A 195 9.94 6.42 -15.14
CA GLY A 195 10.59 5.74 -14.02
C GLY A 195 11.31 4.48 -14.43
N ASP A 196 12.36 4.15 -13.69
CA ASP A 196 13.05 2.87 -13.76
C ASP A 196 13.30 2.36 -12.33
N TRP A 197 13.13 1.06 -12.12
CA TRP A 197 13.19 0.42 -10.81
C TRP A 197 13.65 -1.04 -10.92
N PRO A 198 14.22 -1.62 -9.83
CA PRO A 198 14.60 -3.03 -9.83
C PRO A 198 13.43 -3.93 -10.22
N GLY A 199 13.60 -4.68 -11.31
CA GLY A 199 12.59 -5.59 -11.85
C GLY A 199 11.62 -4.98 -12.86
N LYS A 200 11.75 -3.69 -13.24
CA LYS A 200 11.06 -3.17 -14.43
C LYS A 200 11.50 -3.96 -15.66
N THR A 201 10.57 -4.35 -16.51
CA THR A 201 10.90 -5.06 -17.74
C THR A 201 10.95 -4.10 -18.92
N HIS A 202 11.96 -4.26 -19.77
CA HIS A 202 12.18 -3.46 -20.97
C HIS A 202 11.96 -4.27 -22.25
N SER A 203 11.69 -5.57 -22.15
CA SER A 203 11.44 -6.41 -23.31
C SER A 203 10.67 -7.68 -22.97
N VAL A 204 10.02 -8.26 -23.98
CA VAL A 204 9.40 -9.59 -23.87
C VAL A 204 10.43 -10.67 -23.51
N LYS A 205 11.68 -10.54 -23.99
CA LYS A 205 12.76 -11.47 -23.66
C LYS A 205 13.08 -11.45 -22.17
N GLU A 206 13.09 -10.28 -21.54
CA GLU A 206 13.25 -10.15 -20.09
C GLU A 206 12.07 -10.75 -19.32
N MET A 207 10.83 -10.55 -19.78
CA MET A 207 9.66 -11.19 -19.16
C MET A 207 9.76 -12.73 -19.18
N GLN A 208 10.23 -13.29 -20.30
CA GLN A 208 10.41 -14.72 -20.47
C GLN A 208 11.58 -15.23 -19.61
N ALA A 209 12.70 -14.51 -19.56
CA ALA A 209 13.82 -14.85 -18.68
C ALA A 209 13.40 -14.82 -17.19
N ALA A 210 12.62 -13.82 -16.79
CA ALA A 210 12.03 -13.74 -15.45
C ALA A 210 11.09 -14.92 -15.17
N ALA A 211 10.31 -15.37 -16.17
CA ALA A 211 9.48 -16.57 -16.05
C ALA A 211 10.32 -17.83 -15.75
N THR A 212 11.44 -18.00 -16.45
CA THR A 212 12.34 -19.14 -16.28
C THR A 212 13.03 -19.09 -14.91
N ALA A 213 13.52 -17.92 -14.50
CA ALA A 213 14.13 -17.74 -13.19
C ALA A 213 13.16 -18.04 -12.04
N GLU A 214 11.94 -17.49 -12.13
CA GLU A 214 10.86 -17.75 -11.16
C GLU A 214 10.49 -19.24 -11.12
N ALA A 215 10.41 -19.92 -12.27
CA ALA A 215 10.13 -21.35 -12.29
C ALA A 215 11.19 -22.18 -11.56
N ALA A 216 12.47 -21.81 -11.67
CA ALA A 216 13.56 -22.46 -10.96
C ALA A 216 13.49 -22.18 -9.44
N GLU A 217 13.19 -20.95 -9.04
CA GLU A 217 12.99 -20.56 -7.63
C GLU A 217 11.85 -21.34 -6.99
N LEU A 218 10.69 -21.38 -7.65
CA LEU A 218 9.51 -22.10 -7.15
C LEU A 218 9.75 -23.61 -7.05
N ALA A 219 10.56 -24.18 -7.94
CA ALA A 219 10.96 -25.59 -7.86
C ALA A 219 11.91 -25.86 -6.69
N ALA A 220 12.80 -24.93 -6.36
CA ALA A 220 13.73 -25.05 -5.24
C ALA A 220 13.04 -24.83 -3.87
N GLY A 221 11.98 -24.04 -3.83
CA GLY A 221 11.19 -23.76 -2.63
C GLY A 221 9.71 -24.08 -2.82
N PRO A 222 9.29 -25.36 -2.84
CA PRO A 222 7.90 -25.74 -3.13
C PRO A 222 6.90 -25.37 -2.03
N GLY A 223 7.38 -24.96 -0.85
CA GLY A 223 6.56 -24.54 0.28
C GLY A 223 6.78 -25.35 1.55
N PRO A 224 6.02 -25.07 2.63
CA PRO A 224 6.17 -25.74 3.92
C PRO A 224 5.80 -27.23 3.85
N ALA A 225 6.71 -28.10 4.28
CA ALA A 225 6.49 -29.55 4.31
C ALA A 225 5.53 -30.03 5.41
N ASP A 226 5.19 -29.16 6.36
CA ASP A 226 4.30 -29.46 7.49
C ASP A 226 2.82 -29.11 7.21
N ARG A 227 2.40 -29.27 5.96
CA ARG A 227 1.04 -29.02 5.47
C ARG A 227 0.48 -30.27 4.81
N ASN A 228 -0.74 -30.65 5.15
CA ASN A 228 -1.45 -31.72 4.45
C ASN A 228 -2.08 -31.19 3.14
N PRO A 229 -2.76 -32.04 2.33
CA PRO A 229 -3.39 -31.60 1.09
C PRO A 229 -4.41 -30.47 1.24
N TYR A 230 -4.96 -30.26 2.44
CA TYR A 230 -5.90 -29.18 2.77
C TYR A 230 -5.23 -27.99 3.45
N GLY A 231 -3.90 -27.95 3.55
CA GLY A 231 -3.15 -26.84 4.13
C GLY A 231 -3.16 -26.78 5.66
N GLY A 232 -3.66 -27.82 6.33
CA GLY A 232 -3.63 -27.95 7.79
C GLY A 232 -2.28 -28.39 8.34
N TRP A 233 -2.02 -28.04 9.59
CA TRP A 233 -0.73 -28.23 10.25
C TRP A 233 -0.50 -29.70 10.66
N THR A 234 0.39 -30.40 9.95
CA THR A 234 0.60 -31.86 10.14
C THR A 234 1.35 -32.21 11.42
N LYS A 235 2.16 -31.28 11.95
CA LYS A 235 2.85 -31.44 13.24
C LYS A 235 1.96 -31.04 14.44
N GLY A 236 0.77 -30.52 14.17
CA GLY A 236 -0.21 -30.13 15.18
C GLY A 236 -1.08 -31.29 15.68
N PRO A 237 -1.97 -31.01 16.64
CA PRO A 237 -2.94 -31.99 17.12
C PRO A 237 -3.89 -32.41 15.98
N THR A 238 -4.41 -33.63 16.09
CA THR A 238 -5.48 -34.16 15.24
C THR A 238 -6.78 -34.13 16.03
N LEU A 239 -7.79 -33.50 15.47
CA LEU A 239 -9.16 -33.44 15.97
C LEU A 239 -10.05 -34.36 15.11
N GLU A 240 -11.36 -34.38 15.37
CA GLU A 240 -12.31 -35.16 14.57
C GLU A 240 -12.28 -34.70 13.09
N ALA A 241 -12.06 -35.66 12.19
CA ALA A 241 -12.09 -35.48 10.74
C ALA A 241 -13.51 -35.67 10.22
N THR A 242 -14.13 -34.60 9.74
CA THR A 242 -15.54 -34.61 9.26
C THR A 242 -15.65 -34.59 7.74
N GLY A 243 -14.52 -34.58 7.01
CA GLY A 243 -14.50 -34.43 5.56
C GLY A 243 -14.83 -33.01 5.06
N LEU A 244 -15.03 -32.05 5.96
CA LEU A 244 -15.35 -30.65 5.65
C LEU A 244 -14.55 -29.70 6.56
N PHE A 245 -14.28 -28.49 6.08
CA PHE A 245 -13.78 -27.42 6.94
C PHE A 245 -14.83 -27.06 7.99
N ARG A 246 -14.38 -26.84 9.23
CA ARG A 246 -15.26 -26.45 10.36
C ARG A 246 -14.52 -25.56 11.35
N VAL A 247 -15.23 -25.00 12.32
CA VAL A 247 -14.65 -24.22 13.42
C VAL A 247 -14.61 -25.06 14.71
N GLN A 248 -13.54 -24.93 15.49
CA GLN A 248 -13.46 -25.51 16.83
C GLN A 248 -12.57 -24.67 17.74
N LYS A 249 -12.95 -24.57 19.02
CA LYS A 249 -12.06 -24.03 20.05
C LYS A 249 -11.11 -25.13 20.53
N HIS A 250 -9.81 -24.89 20.44
CA HIS A 250 -8.75 -25.78 20.94
C HIS A 250 -7.82 -25.00 21.86
N ASN A 251 -7.63 -25.46 23.10
CA ASN A 251 -6.84 -24.79 24.14
C ASN A 251 -7.18 -23.30 24.30
N GLY A 252 -8.47 -22.99 24.36
CA GLY A 252 -8.94 -21.62 24.57
C GLY A 252 -8.94 -20.71 23.33
N LYS A 253 -8.42 -21.18 22.17
CA LYS A 253 -8.32 -20.38 20.94
C LYS A 253 -9.23 -20.93 19.84
N TRP A 254 -9.79 -20.04 19.03
CA TRP A 254 -10.57 -20.42 17.85
C TRP A 254 -9.65 -20.85 16.71
N TRP A 255 -9.99 -21.97 16.10
CA TRP A 255 -9.31 -22.51 14.93
C TRP A 255 -10.33 -22.90 13.86
N LEU A 256 -9.93 -22.80 12.60
CA LEU A 256 -10.49 -23.66 11.58
C LEU A 256 -9.87 -25.05 11.74
N VAL A 257 -10.64 -26.08 11.39
CA VAL A 257 -10.20 -27.47 11.33
C VAL A 257 -10.47 -27.95 9.92
N ASP A 258 -9.46 -28.53 9.29
CA ASP A 258 -9.56 -29.02 7.92
C ASP A 258 -10.31 -30.37 7.82
N PRO A 259 -10.60 -30.87 6.61
CA PRO A 259 -11.30 -32.14 6.40
C PRO A 259 -10.67 -33.37 7.07
N GLU A 260 -9.37 -33.35 7.33
CA GLU A 260 -8.62 -34.44 7.99
C GLU A 260 -8.44 -34.21 9.50
N GLY A 261 -9.09 -33.19 10.06
CA GLY A 261 -9.05 -32.90 11.49
C GLY A 261 -7.81 -32.10 11.93
N ARG A 262 -7.01 -31.55 11.02
CA ARG A 262 -5.83 -30.75 11.39
C ARG A 262 -6.22 -29.30 11.66
N LEU A 263 -5.49 -28.66 12.59
CA LEU A 263 -5.63 -27.23 12.80
C LEU A 263 -5.26 -26.48 11.52
N PHE A 264 -6.12 -25.55 11.14
CA PHE A 264 -5.99 -24.74 9.94
C PHE A 264 -6.02 -23.26 10.30
N TRP A 265 -5.06 -22.51 9.77
CA TRP A 265 -5.07 -21.06 9.77
C TRP A 265 -5.16 -20.60 8.32
N SER A 266 -6.24 -19.89 7.98
CA SER A 266 -6.46 -19.40 6.62
C SER A 266 -5.48 -18.27 6.32
N HIS A 267 -4.46 -18.55 5.51
CA HIS A 267 -3.46 -17.57 5.07
C HIS A 267 -3.42 -17.56 3.54
N GLY A 268 -3.88 -16.45 2.96
CA GLY A 268 -4.08 -16.32 1.53
C GLY A 268 -4.26 -14.88 1.08
N THR A 269 -4.26 -14.68 -0.24
CA THR A 269 -4.48 -13.37 -0.87
C THR A 269 -5.86 -13.35 -1.53
N ASP A 270 -6.55 -12.22 -1.44
CA ASP A 270 -7.81 -11.96 -2.16
C ASP A 270 -7.53 -11.67 -3.65
N CYS A 271 -8.56 -11.70 -4.48
CA CYS A 271 -8.47 -11.30 -5.88
C CYS A 271 -7.40 -12.08 -6.67
N VAL A 272 -7.20 -13.37 -6.39
CA VAL A 272 -6.28 -14.20 -7.18
C VAL A 272 -6.90 -14.42 -8.56
N ASN A 273 -6.51 -13.57 -9.52
CA ASN A 273 -6.96 -13.60 -10.89
C ASN A 273 -5.89 -13.00 -11.82
N ALA A 274 -6.05 -13.21 -13.13
CA ALA A 274 -5.07 -12.80 -14.14
C ALA A 274 -5.17 -11.33 -14.56
N GLY A 275 -6.27 -10.65 -14.25
CA GLY A 275 -6.62 -9.38 -14.86
C GLY A 275 -6.28 -8.16 -14.01
N SER A 276 -5.90 -7.07 -14.69
CA SER A 276 -5.78 -5.74 -14.09
C SER A 276 -6.30 -4.72 -15.10
N VAL A 277 -7.63 -4.66 -15.19
CA VAL A 277 -8.34 -3.86 -16.19
C VAL A 277 -8.27 -2.37 -15.82
N THR A 278 -7.98 -1.52 -16.80
CA THR A 278 -8.00 -0.06 -16.64
C THR A 278 -8.91 0.61 -17.68
N PRO A 279 -9.73 1.60 -17.32
CA PRO A 279 -10.42 2.45 -18.28
C PRO A 279 -9.46 3.23 -19.17
N ILE A 280 -9.77 3.33 -20.46
CA ILE A 280 -8.96 4.04 -21.46
C ILE A 280 -9.71 5.19 -22.16
N SER A 281 -11.04 5.20 -22.17
CA SER A 281 -11.81 6.31 -22.77
C SER A 281 -11.45 7.64 -22.10
N ASP A 282 -11.21 8.67 -22.90
CA ASP A 282 -10.72 10.00 -22.48
C ASP A 282 -9.27 10.00 -21.94
N ARG A 283 -8.61 8.84 -21.94
CA ARG A 283 -7.25 8.62 -21.45
C ARG A 283 -6.35 7.98 -22.50
N GLU A 284 -6.78 7.89 -23.75
CA GLU A 284 -6.03 7.20 -24.81
C GLU A 284 -4.61 7.76 -24.97
N HIS A 285 -4.45 9.08 -24.82
CA HIS A 285 -3.17 9.78 -24.86
C HIS A 285 -2.22 9.47 -23.68
N TYR A 286 -2.67 8.75 -22.64
CA TYR A 286 -1.80 8.31 -21.55
C TYR A 286 -0.89 7.18 -22.01
N PHE A 287 -1.34 6.40 -22.99
CA PHE A 287 -0.73 5.15 -23.42
C PHE A 287 0.07 5.39 -24.69
N LYS A 288 1.33 4.95 -24.69
CA LYS A 288 2.21 5.06 -25.84
C LYS A 288 1.70 4.22 -27.00
N ASP A 289 1.35 2.97 -26.72
CA ASP A 289 0.96 1.98 -27.73
C ASP A 289 -0.24 1.15 -27.25
N LEU A 290 -1.44 1.53 -27.68
CA LEU A 290 -2.65 0.73 -27.57
C LEU A 290 -2.75 -0.21 -28.81
N PRO A 291 -2.98 -1.52 -28.64
CA PRO A 291 -2.99 -2.44 -29.79
C PRO A 291 -4.09 -2.12 -30.82
N GLY A 292 -3.72 -2.17 -32.10
CA GLY A 292 -4.70 -2.11 -33.19
C GLY A 292 -5.65 -3.31 -33.21
N SER A 293 -6.82 -3.15 -33.81
CA SER A 293 -7.90 -4.15 -33.85
C SER A 293 -7.51 -5.51 -34.47
N ASN A 294 -6.53 -5.52 -35.37
CA ASN A 294 -6.07 -6.74 -36.06
C ASN A 294 -4.97 -7.49 -35.27
N SER A 295 -4.57 -6.98 -34.11
CA SER A 295 -3.54 -7.58 -33.25
C SER A 295 -4.11 -8.73 -32.43
N ALA A 296 -3.30 -9.76 -32.17
CA ALA A 296 -3.65 -10.81 -31.19
C ALA A 296 -3.93 -10.23 -29.79
N PHE A 297 -3.43 -9.03 -29.48
CA PHE A 297 -3.65 -8.33 -28.22
C PHE A 297 -4.99 -7.58 -28.15
N ALA A 298 -5.72 -7.43 -29.27
CA ALA A 298 -7.03 -6.80 -29.28
C ALA A 298 -8.09 -7.55 -28.44
N GLN A 299 -7.83 -8.83 -28.13
CA GLN A 299 -8.69 -9.65 -27.27
C GLN A 299 -8.78 -9.14 -25.81
N PHE A 300 -7.91 -8.20 -25.40
CA PHE A 300 -7.88 -7.67 -24.03
C PHE A 300 -8.57 -6.32 -23.87
N TYR A 301 -9.27 -5.83 -24.92
CA TYR A 301 -10.23 -4.75 -24.79
C TYR A 301 -11.56 -5.24 -24.24
N ASP A 302 -12.21 -4.41 -23.43
CA ASP A 302 -13.58 -4.64 -22.95
C ASP A 302 -14.33 -3.31 -22.77
N THR A 303 -15.58 -3.37 -22.32
CA THR A 303 -16.42 -2.22 -21.98
C THR A 303 -16.80 -2.27 -20.51
N GLY A 304 -16.44 -1.22 -19.76
CA GLY A 304 -16.92 -1.01 -18.41
C GLY A 304 -18.23 -0.22 -18.40
N THR A 305 -19.15 -0.60 -17.51
CA THR A 305 -20.45 0.07 -17.37
C THR A 305 -20.70 0.62 -15.96
N TRP A 306 -19.78 0.38 -15.03
CA TRP A 306 -19.95 0.78 -13.63
C TRP A 306 -18.60 1.09 -12.97
N ALA A 307 -18.55 2.23 -12.29
CA ALA A 307 -17.47 2.58 -11.38
C ALA A 307 -18.07 3.18 -10.10
N PRO A 308 -17.62 2.76 -8.90
CA PRO A 308 -18.23 3.21 -7.65
C PRO A 308 -17.91 4.68 -7.34
N HIS A 309 -16.75 5.18 -7.80
CA HIS A 309 -16.26 6.53 -7.52
C HIS A 309 -15.35 7.06 -8.64
N GLY A 310 -15.08 8.37 -8.60
CA GLY A 310 -14.14 9.04 -9.49
C GLY A 310 -14.76 9.36 -10.85
N TYR A 311 -13.89 9.74 -11.80
CA TYR A 311 -14.28 10.21 -13.13
C TYR A 311 -15.32 9.29 -13.80
N TYR A 312 -15.01 7.99 -13.91
CA TYR A 312 -15.87 7.02 -14.61
C TYR A 312 -17.19 6.67 -13.94
N LYS A 313 -17.47 7.17 -12.72
CA LYS A 313 -18.79 6.98 -12.09
C LYS A 313 -19.91 7.55 -12.95
N ASN A 314 -19.66 8.69 -13.61
CA ASN A 314 -20.62 9.40 -14.44
C ASN A 314 -20.30 9.35 -15.95
N HIS A 315 -19.29 8.57 -16.34
CA HIS A 315 -18.82 8.46 -17.74
C HIS A 315 -18.91 7.00 -18.20
N SER A 316 -20.11 6.45 -18.12
CA SER A 316 -20.44 5.07 -18.51
C SER A 316 -21.34 5.08 -19.76
N PRO A 317 -21.13 4.18 -20.74
CA PRO A 317 -20.07 3.16 -20.78
C PRO A 317 -18.70 3.75 -21.17
N TYR A 318 -17.64 3.01 -20.87
CA TYR A 318 -16.26 3.36 -21.25
C TYR A 318 -15.48 2.15 -21.72
N LYS A 319 -14.51 2.35 -22.62
CA LYS A 319 -13.59 1.30 -23.06
C LYS A 319 -12.55 1.01 -21.98
N THR A 320 -12.12 -0.23 -21.88
CA THR A 320 -11.05 -0.68 -20.99
C THR A 320 -10.00 -1.49 -21.74
N TYR A 321 -8.83 -1.64 -21.14
CA TYR A 321 -7.79 -2.55 -21.61
C TYR A 321 -7.08 -3.25 -20.45
N ASP A 322 -6.70 -4.52 -20.63
CA ASP A 322 -6.04 -5.35 -19.61
C ASP A 322 -4.58 -5.65 -19.99
N PHE A 323 -3.66 -4.79 -19.56
CA PHE A 323 -2.22 -4.99 -19.78
C PHE A 323 -1.69 -6.23 -19.05
N ALA A 324 -2.27 -6.63 -17.92
CA ALA A 324 -1.80 -7.80 -17.18
C ALA A 324 -2.02 -9.08 -17.98
N ARG A 325 -3.22 -9.29 -18.54
CA ARG A 325 -3.49 -10.44 -19.42
C ARG A 325 -2.72 -10.36 -20.74
N ALA A 326 -2.55 -9.16 -21.30
CA ALA A 326 -1.67 -8.97 -22.47
C ALA A 326 -0.22 -9.40 -22.18
N ASN A 327 0.30 -9.06 -21.01
CA ASN A 327 1.64 -9.47 -20.58
C ASN A 327 1.73 -10.98 -20.33
N LEU A 328 0.67 -11.64 -19.88
CA LEU A 328 0.63 -13.11 -19.78
C LEU A 328 0.72 -13.76 -21.16
N LEU A 329 0.03 -13.23 -22.18
CA LEU A 329 0.17 -13.70 -23.56
C LEU A 329 1.61 -13.49 -24.08
N ARG A 330 2.27 -12.37 -23.75
CA ARG A 330 3.69 -12.15 -24.09
C ARG A 330 4.62 -13.14 -23.38
N LYS A 331 4.36 -13.39 -22.09
CA LYS A 331 5.21 -14.21 -21.21
C LYS A 331 5.09 -15.70 -21.50
N TYR A 332 3.88 -16.20 -21.77
CA TYR A 332 3.59 -17.64 -21.83
C TYR A 332 3.00 -18.11 -23.17
N GLY A 333 2.71 -17.20 -24.11
CA GLY A 333 2.12 -17.57 -25.39
C GLY A 333 0.63 -17.90 -25.31
N ARG A 334 0.11 -18.65 -26.28
CA ARG A 334 -1.34 -18.86 -26.46
C ARG A 334 -2.03 -19.52 -25.26
N ASP A 335 -1.33 -20.41 -24.56
CA ASP A 335 -1.84 -21.15 -23.40
C ASP A 335 -1.56 -20.44 -22.06
N TRP A 336 -1.41 -19.10 -22.11
CA TRP A 336 -1.04 -18.31 -20.95
C TRP A 336 -1.98 -18.47 -19.76
N SER A 337 -3.28 -18.73 -19.98
CA SER A 337 -4.26 -18.84 -18.90
C SER A 337 -4.02 -20.09 -18.06
N THR A 338 -3.74 -21.23 -18.70
CA THR A 338 -3.35 -22.48 -18.04
C THR A 338 -2.00 -22.33 -17.34
N ALA A 339 -1.00 -21.75 -18.02
CA ALA A 339 0.32 -21.51 -17.44
C ALA A 339 0.23 -20.61 -16.19
N PHE A 340 -0.59 -19.54 -16.26
CA PHE A 340 -0.84 -18.64 -15.14
C PHE A 340 -1.51 -19.33 -13.96
N ALA A 341 -2.55 -20.14 -14.22
CA ALA A 341 -3.24 -20.86 -13.15
C ALA A 341 -2.30 -21.87 -12.45
N ASP A 342 -1.48 -22.60 -13.22
CA ASP A 342 -0.49 -23.54 -12.68
C ASP A 342 0.58 -22.84 -11.83
N VAL A 343 1.22 -21.78 -12.36
CA VAL A 343 2.24 -21.04 -11.61
C VAL A 343 1.66 -20.33 -10.38
N THR A 344 0.38 -19.93 -10.42
CA THR A 344 -0.29 -19.31 -9.27
C THR A 344 -0.37 -20.27 -8.09
N HIS A 345 -0.74 -21.53 -8.30
CA HIS A 345 -0.72 -22.53 -7.22
C HIS A 345 0.69 -22.76 -6.66
N LYS A 346 1.70 -22.80 -7.53
CA LYS A 346 3.11 -22.94 -7.12
C LYS A 346 3.60 -21.75 -6.30
N ARG A 347 3.26 -20.53 -6.72
CA ARG A 347 3.55 -19.29 -5.97
C ARG A 347 2.93 -19.32 -4.58
N LEU A 348 1.63 -19.60 -4.48
CA LEU A 348 0.94 -19.64 -3.19
C LEU A 348 1.60 -20.64 -2.24
N ALA A 349 1.89 -21.85 -2.71
CA ALA A 349 2.56 -22.87 -1.89
C ALA A 349 3.98 -22.43 -1.48
N SER A 350 4.79 -21.96 -2.43
CA SER A 350 6.16 -21.48 -2.20
C SER A 350 6.22 -20.33 -1.18
N TRP A 351 5.27 -19.40 -1.26
CA TRP A 351 5.15 -18.26 -0.34
C TRP A 351 4.56 -18.64 1.03
N GLY A 352 4.25 -19.92 1.24
CA GLY A 352 3.68 -20.42 2.50
C GLY A 352 2.19 -20.16 2.68
N MET A 353 1.50 -19.72 1.63
CA MET A 353 0.04 -19.55 1.62
C MET A 353 -0.65 -20.90 1.41
N ASN A 354 -1.78 -21.07 2.09
CA ASN A 354 -2.58 -22.30 2.04
C ASN A 354 -4.03 -22.04 1.60
N THR A 355 -4.37 -20.81 1.26
CA THR A 355 -5.73 -20.42 0.88
C THR A 355 -5.72 -19.50 -0.34
N ILE A 356 -6.58 -19.76 -1.31
CA ILE A 356 -7.01 -18.76 -2.31
C ILE A 356 -8.20 -18.02 -1.68
N ALA A 357 -8.01 -16.75 -1.32
CA ALA A 357 -9.00 -16.01 -0.56
C ALA A 357 -10.06 -15.36 -1.47
N ASN A 358 -10.79 -14.39 -0.92
CA ASN A 358 -12.06 -13.92 -1.47
C ASN A 358 -11.90 -13.27 -2.86
N TRP A 359 -12.97 -13.23 -3.65
CA TRP A 359 -12.99 -12.56 -4.97
C TRP A 359 -11.97 -13.09 -5.99
N SER A 360 -11.54 -14.35 -5.83
CA SER A 360 -10.58 -14.99 -6.74
C SER A 360 -11.27 -15.65 -7.95
N ASP A 361 -10.50 -15.95 -8.99
CA ASP A 361 -11.02 -16.54 -10.24
C ASP A 361 -11.37 -18.03 -10.07
N ALA A 362 -12.59 -18.39 -10.47
CA ALA A 362 -13.07 -19.75 -10.45
C ALA A 362 -12.27 -20.71 -11.32
N SER A 363 -11.69 -20.24 -12.43
CA SER A 363 -10.85 -21.09 -13.28
C SER A 363 -9.57 -21.56 -12.56
N ILE A 364 -9.12 -20.82 -11.55
CA ILE A 364 -7.93 -21.14 -10.76
C ILE A 364 -8.35 -21.99 -9.56
N TYR A 365 -9.21 -21.49 -8.68
CA TYR A 365 -9.52 -22.22 -7.44
C TYR A 365 -10.24 -23.55 -7.68
N ARG A 366 -10.97 -23.71 -8.80
CA ARG A 366 -11.62 -24.99 -9.17
C ARG A 366 -10.63 -26.04 -9.67
N MET A 367 -9.34 -25.73 -9.82
CA MET A 367 -8.30 -26.74 -9.98
C MET A 367 -8.11 -27.58 -8.71
N ARG A 368 -8.63 -27.14 -7.56
CA ARG A 368 -8.67 -27.88 -6.27
C ARG A 368 -7.29 -28.33 -5.76
N ARG A 369 -6.24 -27.58 -6.11
CA ARG A 369 -4.87 -27.81 -5.61
C ARG A 369 -4.55 -27.02 -4.34
N THR A 370 -5.37 -26.01 -4.03
CA THR A 370 -5.24 -25.16 -2.84
C THR A 370 -6.66 -24.92 -2.29
N PRO A 371 -6.87 -25.00 -0.97
CA PRO A 371 -8.11 -24.56 -0.33
C PRO A 371 -8.52 -23.17 -0.77
N TYR A 372 -9.83 -22.89 -0.81
CA TYR A 372 -10.32 -21.60 -1.26
C TYR A 372 -11.57 -21.15 -0.52
N THR A 373 -11.79 -19.84 -0.50
CA THR A 373 -13.08 -19.26 -0.12
C THR A 373 -13.93 -19.03 -1.37
N ALA A 374 -15.23 -19.27 -1.26
CA ALA A 374 -16.18 -18.96 -2.32
C ALA A 374 -16.99 -17.73 -1.92
N THR A 375 -17.13 -16.77 -2.84
CA THR A 375 -17.98 -15.60 -2.66
C THR A 375 -19.38 -15.88 -3.20
N ILE A 376 -20.41 -15.55 -2.43
CA ILE A 376 -21.80 -15.54 -2.89
C ILE A 376 -22.23 -14.08 -2.95
N SER A 377 -22.81 -13.66 -4.08
CA SER A 377 -23.40 -12.33 -4.26
C SER A 377 -24.89 -12.49 -4.51
N PHE A 378 -25.69 -11.57 -3.98
CA PHE A 378 -27.14 -11.53 -4.18
C PHE A 378 -27.58 -10.08 -4.40
N SER A 379 -28.77 -9.91 -4.97
CA SER A 379 -29.42 -8.60 -5.14
C SER A 379 -30.78 -8.61 -4.44
N SER A 380 -31.13 -7.52 -3.75
CA SER A 380 -32.43 -7.33 -3.08
C SER A 380 -33.04 -5.98 -3.47
N ARG A 381 -34.25 -5.70 -2.97
CA ARG A 381 -34.80 -4.34 -3.01
C ARG A 381 -33.90 -3.42 -2.19
N VAL A 382 -33.57 -2.29 -2.77
CA VAL A 382 -32.72 -1.26 -2.17
C VAL A 382 -33.52 -0.49 -1.10
N ILE A 383 -32.90 -0.20 0.04
CA ILE A 383 -33.42 0.66 1.09
C ILE A 383 -33.22 2.12 0.67
N GLU A 384 -34.32 2.87 0.53
CA GLU A 384 -34.31 4.23 -0.06
C GLU A 384 -33.32 5.20 0.63
N GLY A 385 -33.27 5.14 1.98
CA GLY A 385 -32.40 5.96 2.82
C GLY A 385 -30.96 5.48 2.96
N SER A 386 -30.54 4.45 2.20
CA SER A 386 -29.17 3.95 2.26
C SER A 386 -28.19 4.88 1.53
N GLU A 387 -27.11 5.28 2.21
CA GLU A 387 -26.02 6.13 1.69
C GLU A 387 -24.68 5.39 1.68
N GLY A 388 -24.72 4.08 1.41
CA GLY A 388 -23.54 3.22 1.44
C GLY A 388 -22.42 3.68 0.51
N TYR A 389 -21.18 3.52 0.96
CA TYR A 389 -19.97 3.88 0.19
C TYR A 389 -19.95 3.20 -1.20
N TRP A 390 -20.34 1.92 -1.28
CA TRP A 390 -20.32 1.14 -2.53
C TRP A 390 -21.60 1.24 -3.36
N GLY A 391 -22.60 1.97 -2.88
CA GLY A 391 -23.93 2.02 -3.46
C GLY A 391 -25.00 1.90 -2.39
N LYS A 392 -26.26 2.00 -2.80
CA LYS A 392 -27.38 1.79 -1.90
C LYS A 392 -27.56 0.28 -1.65
N PHE A 393 -27.81 -0.06 -0.39
CA PHE A 393 -28.10 -1.42 0.07
C PHE A 393 -29.59 -1.66 0.20
#